data_AF-A0ABC8R9V8-F1
#
_entry.id   AF-A0ABC8R9V8-F1
#
_cell.length_a   1.000
_cell.length_b   1.000
_cell.length_c   1.000
_cell.angle_alpha   90.00
_cell.angle_beta   90.00
_cell.angle_gamma   90.00
#
_symmetry.space_group_name_H-M   'P 1'
#
loop_
_entity.id
_entity.type
_entity.pdbx_description
1 polymer ?
#
loop_
_entity_poly.entity_id
_entity_poly.type
_entity_poly.pdbx_seq_one_letter_code
_entity_poly.pdbx_strand_id
1 'polypeptide(L)'
;MEFEELVKCYEIEDKWCSEGYVATFDEYMTTRLITGGNLLLGPLSVLGMGKFYTIEAFEWLHNRPKVFVASSIIGLLMNDIASHEV
;
A
#
# COMPACT_ATOMS: atom_id res chain seq x y z
N MET A 1 9.85 6.64 8.03
CA MET A 1 10.37 6.28 6.69
C MET A 1 9.36 5.29 6.10
N GLU A 2 8.87 5.45 4.87
CA GLU A 2 7.74 4.64 4.35
C GLU A 2 8.01 3.13 4.38
N PHE A 3 9.27 2.70 4.24
CA PHE A 3 9.69 1.31 4.45
C PHE A 3 9.48 0.82 5.90
N GLU A 4 9.69 1.67 6.89
CA GLU A 4 9.49 1.33 8.29
C GLU A 4 7.99 1.14 8.61
N GLU A 5 7.13 1.98 8.03
CA GLU A 5 5.67 1.85 8.12
C GLU A 5 5.21 0.52 7.50
N LEU A 6 5.77 0.17 6.33
CA LEU A 6 5.50 -1.10 5.67
C LEU A 6 5.87 -2.31 6.53
N VAL A 7 7.07 -2.32 7.12
CA VAL A 7 7.53 -3.42 7.98
C VAL A 7 6.64 -3.56 9.22
N LYS A 8 6.26 -2.44 9.85
CA LYS A 8 5.35 -2.45 11.00
C LYS A 8 3.97 -3.01 10.66
N CYS A 9 3.43 -2.68 9.49
CA CYS A 9 2.15 -3.21 9.05
C CYS A 9 2.22 -4.71 8.72
N TYR A 10 3.33 -5.20 8.15
CA TYR A 10 3.53 -6.65 7.99
C TYR A 10 3.63 -7.38 9.33
N GLU A 11 4.29 -6.79 10.33
CA GLU A 11 4.32 -7.36 11.69
C GLU A 11 2.92 -7.47 12.31
N ILE A 12 2.04 -6.48 12.04
CA ILE A 12 0.64 -6.54 12.46
C ILE A 12 -0.10 -7.69 11.77
N GLU A 13 0.05 -7.85 10.45
CA GLU A 13 -0.56 -8.97 9.70
C GLU A 13 -0.06 -10.34 10.19
N ASP A 14 1.24 -10.48 10.46
CA ASP A 14 1.84 -11.69 11.02
C ASP A 14 1.27 -12.01 12.42
N LYS A 15 1.10 -10.99 13.25
CA LYS A 15 0.46 -11.12 14.56
C LYS A 15 -1.00 -11.59 14.43
N TRP A 16 -1.77 -10.97 13.54
CA TRP A 16 -3.16 -11.40 13.31
C TRP A 16 -3.23 -12.85 12.84
N CYS A 17 -2.35 -13.25 11.92
CA CYS A 17 -2.27 -14.62 11.42
C CYS A 17 -1.89 -15.61 12.51
N SER A 18 -0.88 -15.30 13.33
CA SER A 18 -0.37 -16.20 14.38
C SER A 18 -1.32 -16.34 15.57
N GLU A 19 -2.06 -15.29 15.91
CA GLU A 19 -3.05 -15.29 17.00
C GLU A 19 -4.45 -15.77 16.53
N GLY A 20 -4.66 -15.99 15.23
CA GLY A 20 -5.98 -16.28 14.67
C GLY A 20 -6.97 -15.13 14.85
N TYR A 21 -6.48 -13.90 14.99
CA TYR A 21 -7.30 -12.72 15.18
C TYR A 21 -7.91 -12.28 13.85
N VAL A 22 -9.23 -12.09 13.85
CA VAL A 22 -9.97 -11.59 12.70
C VAL A 22 -10.17 -10.10 12.86
N ALA A 23 -9.39 -9.31 12.14
CA ALA A 23 -9.50 -7.85 12.13
C ALA A 23 -10.85 -7.38 11.58
N THR A 24 -11.34 -6.25 12.07
CA THR A 24 -12.46 -5.56 11.42
C THR A 24 -12.06 -5.08 10.03
N PHE A 25 -13.04 -4.80 9.17
CA PHE A 25 -12.77 -4.31 7.82
C PHE A 25 -11.93 -3.01 7.82
N ASP A 26 -12.20 -2.08 8.74
CA ASP A 26 -11.48 -0.81 8.81
C ASP A 26 -10.03 -0.98 9.29
N GLU A 27 -9.80 -1.86 10.28
CA GLU A 27 -8.44 -2.21 10.76
C GLU A 27 -7.64 -2.90 9.65
N TYR A 28 -8.27 -3.89 9.00
CA TYR A 28 -7.70 -4.60 7.87
C TYR A 28 -7.34 -3.62 6.75
N MET A 29 -8.28 -2.79 6.28
CA MET A 29 -8.03 -1.88 5.15
C MET A 29 -6.95 -0.84 5.44
N THR A 30 -6.85 -0.38 6.69
CA THR A 30 -5.78 0.56 7.09
C THR A 30 -4.41 -0.09 6.97
N THR A 31 -4.27 -1.33 7.42
CA THR A 31 -3.01 -2.10 7.35
C THR A 31 -2.73 -2.54 5.91
N ARG A 32 -3.74 -3.09 5.24
CA ARG A 32 -3.71 -3.60 3.87
C ARG A 32 -3.30 -2.55 2.85
N LEU A 33 -3.73 -1.29 3.04
CA LEU A 33 -3.34 -0.18 2.17
C LEU A 33 -1.82 0.04 2.19
N ILE A 34 -1.19 -0.12 3.36
CA ILE A 34 0.26 0.00 3.51
C ILE A 34 0.96 -1.25 2.98
N THR A 35 0.56 -2.45 3.43
CA THR A 35 1.17 -3.74 3.03
C THR A 35 1.01 -4.04 1.55
N GLY A 36 0.03 -3.41 0.91
CA GLY A 36 -0.12 -3.34 -0.54
C GLY A 36 1.10 -2.82 -1.31
N GLY A 37 1.99 -2.07 -0.66
CA GLY A 37 3.23 -1.57 -1.24
C GLY A 37 3.05 -0.46 -2.27
N ASN A 38 1.85 -0.24 -2.81
CA ASN A 38 1.57 0.81 -3.80
C ASN A 38 1.99 2.20 -3.33
N LEU A 39 1.69 2.56 -2.07
CA LEU A 39 2.04 3.87 -1.52
C LEU A 39 3.55 4.11 -1.42
N LEU A 40 4.36 3.04 -1.34
CA LEU A 40 5.82 3.11 -1.37
C LEU A 40 6.34 3.04 -2.80
N LEU A 41 5.89 2.07 -3.59
CA LEU A 41 6.39 1.80 -4.94
C LEU A 41 5.96 2.85 -5.95
N GLY A 42 4.79 3.46 -5.80
CA GLY A 42 4.30 4.50 -6.70
C GLY A 42 5.24 5.71 -6.77
N PRO A 43 5.48 6.43 -5.65
CA PRO A 43 6.45 7.52 -5.63
C PRO A 43 7.86 7.08 -6.08
N LEU A 44 8.34 5.93 -5.60
CA LEU A 44 9.67 5.42 -5.98
C LEU A 44 9.80 5.10 -7.47
N SER A 45 8.75 4.60 -8.11
CA SER A 45 8.76 4.26 -9.54
C SER A 45 9.05 5.49 -10.40
N VAL A 46 8.55 6.67 -10.01
CA VAL A 46 8.78 7.94 -10.72
C VAL A 46 10.25 8.34 -10.70
N LEU A 47 10.98 8.03 -9.62
CA LEU A 47 12.42 8.28 -9.54
C LEU A 47 13.22 7.43 -10.54
N GLY A 48 12.72 6.25 -10.90
CA GLY A 48 13.36 5.32 -11.84
C GLY A 48 13.11 5.62 -13.32
N MET A 49 12.21 6.55 -13.67
CA MET A 49 11.73 6.75 -15.04
C MET A 49 12.60 7.66 -15.92
N GLY A 50 13.74 8.16 -15.43
CA GLY A 50 14.66 8.98 -16.22
C GLY A 50 14.03 10.29 -16.71
N LYS A 51 14.39 10.77 -17.92
CA LYS A 51 14.19 12.15 -18.43
C LYS A 51 12.79 12.83 -18.33
N PHE A 52 11.74 12.15 -17.85
CA PHE A 52 10.39 12.71 -17.67
C PHE A 52 10.02 13.00 -16.20
N TYR A 53 10.93 12.84 -15.23
CA TYR A 53 10.64 13.11 -13.82
C TYR A 53 10.51 14.60 -13.53
N THR A 54 9.52 14.94 -12.70
CA THR A 54 9.46 16.21 -11.97
C THR A 54 9.51 15.82 -10.49
N ILE A 55 10.36 16.49 -9.69
CA ILE A 55 10.37 16.32 -8.22
C ILE A 55 8.95 16.53 -7.69
N GLU A 56 8.23 17.42 -8.35
CA GLU A 56 6.82 17.73 -8.20
C GLU A 56 5.93 16.49 -8.30
N ALA A 57 6.16 15.57 -9.24
CA ALA A 57 5.38 14.33 -9.35
C ALA A 57 5.68 13.36 -8.21
N PHE A 58 6.95 13.25 -7.80
CA PHE A 58 7.34 12.45 -6.64
C PHE A 58 6.67 12.99 -5.37
N GLU A 59 6.82 14.28 -5.09
CA GLU A 59 6.22 14.95 -3.93
C GLU A 59 4.69 14.86 -3.98
N TRP A 60 4.09 15.04 -5.16
CA TRP A 60 2.64 14.92 -5.30
C TRP A 60 2.16 13.53 -4.93
N LEU A 61 2.79 12.45 -5.41
CA LEU A 61 2.44 11.07 -5.05
C LEU A 61 2.76 10.74 -3.59
N HIS A 62 3.91 11.20 -3.09
CA HIS A 62 4.35 11.00 -1.70
C HIS A 62 3.36 11.64 -0.70
N ASN A 63 2.70 12.75 -1.08
CA ASN A 63 1.63 13.38 -0.30
C ASN A 63 0.28 12.64 -0.36
N ARG A 64 0.23 11.42 -0.92
CA ARG A 64 -0.94 10.52 -0.95
C ARG A 64 -2.22 11.23 -1.46
N PRO A 65 -2.23 11.73 -2.70
CA PRO A 65 -3.37 12.43 -3.26
C PRO A 65 -4.54 11.47 -3.37
N LYS A 66 -5.77 11.95 -3.14
CA LYS A 66 -6.97 11.09 -3.04
C LYS A 66 -7.14 10.12 -4.21
N VAL A 67 -6.82 10.56 -5.43
CA VAL A 67 -6.89 9.72 -6.64
C VAL A 67 -5.92 8.53 -6.59
N PHE A 68 -4.70 8.74 -6.07
CA PHE A 68 -3.69 7.70 -5.96
C PHE A 68 -4.01 6.71 -4.84
N VAL A 69 -4.54 7.21 -3.72
CA VAL A 69 -5.04 6.34 -2.63
C VAL A 69 -6.22 5.49 -3.12
N ALA A 70 -7.18 6.10 -3.82
CA ALA A 70 -8.32 5.39 -4.37
C ALA A 70 -7.92 4.33 -5.40
N SER A 71 -6.99 4.64 -6.32
CA SER A 71 -6.49 3.65 -7.29
C SER A 71 -5.74 2.50 -6.59
N SER A 72 -4.99 2.81 -5.54
CA SER A 72 -4.33 1.79 -4.71
C SER A 72 -5.35 0.87 -4.05
N ILE A 73 -6.39 1.41 -3.43
CA ILE A 73 -7.47 0.61 -2.81
C ILE A 73 -8.13 -0.32 -3.84
N ILE A 74 -8.47 0.18 -5.03
CA ILE A 74 -9.07 -0.63 -6.10
C ILE A 74 -8.14 -1.80 -6.47
N GLY A 75 -6.86 -1.52 -6.71
CA GLY A 75 -5.89 -2.56 -7.08
C GLY A 75 -5.71 -3.63 -5.99
N LEU A 76 -5.73 -3.22 -4.72
CA LEU A 76 -5.62 -4.13 -3.58
C LEU A 76 -6.83 -5.04 -3.44
N LEU A 77 -8.04 -4.47 -3.52
CA LEU A 77 -9.27 -5.26 -3.48
C LEU A 77 -9.37 -6.23 -4.66
N MET A 78 -8.94 -5.81 -5.86
CA MET A 78 -8.85 -6.71 -7.02
C MET A 78 -7.86 -7.84 -6.78
N ASN A 79 -6.70 -7.56 -6.20
CA ASN A 79 -5.71 -8.58 -5.83
C ASN A 79 -6.29 -9.59 -4.82
N ASP A 80 -7.02 -9.11 -3.82
CA ASP A 80 -7.59 -9.98 -2.77
C ASP A 80 -8.72 -10.85 -3.32
N ILE A 81 -9.56 -10.32 -4.21
CA ILE A 81 -10.57 -11.10 -4.93
C ILE A 81 -9.89 -12.19 -5.77
N ALA A 82 -8.82 -11.84 -6.49
CA ALA A 82 -8.12 -12.78 -7.36
C ALA A 82 -7.37 -13.89 -6.60
N SER A 83 -6.95 -13.65 -5.35
CA SER A 83 -6.26 -14.64 -4.52
C SER A 83 -7.18 -15.47 -3.63
N HIS A 84 -8.44 -15.05 -3.43
CA HIS A 84 -9.37 -15.72 -2.53
C HIS A 84 -9.80 -17.12 -3.01
N GLU A 85 -9.99 -17.28 -4.32
CA GLU A 85 -10.36 -18.57 -4.91
C GLU A 85 -9.18 -19.16 -5.70
N VAL A 86 -8.50 -20.12 -5.07
CA VAL A 86 -7.55 -21.06 -5.70
C VAL A 86 -7.93 -22.47 -5.31
#